data_AF-D8EZ75-F1
#
_entry.id   AF-D8EZ75-F1
#
_cell.length_a   1.000
_cell.length_b   1.000
_cell.length_c   1.000
_cell.angle_alpha   90.00
_cell.angle_beta   90.00
_cell.angle_gamma   90.00
#
_symmetry.space_group_name_H-M   'P 1'
#
loop_
_entity.id
_entity.type
_entity.pdbx_description
1 polymer ?
#
loop_
_entity_poly.entity_id
_entity_poly.type
_entity_poly.pdbx_seq_one_letter_code
_entity_poly.pdbx_strand_id
1 'polypeptide(L)'
;MVIQVAQHFAGVDIIIVCDSWFGNNGLFKPLRTKLGNFVHLLSRLRSNTVLYSIPKIGSSKKPGRPKKYGSRLGSCAEMAAAFMAYASTYHVFLYGKYREVNAYSQIVMLKTLKCPVRVVWVFRKTQWIAIFSTDLKLSVEQIIEYYGARWKIESGFKEIKQDIGSSKSQTRNAQAVINHINFSIMAATIIWIYGSRLENIPERRHKVKGRNSFAFSDLRHIIAKSALSDDFHAVCNQDNKLPRKSFLEALLRMVG
;
A
#
# COMPACT_ATOMS: atom_id res chain seq x y z
N MET A 1 -13.59 -7.10 -3.24
CA MET A 1 -12.14 -7.07 -3.52
C MET A 1 -11.26 -7.25 -2.27
N VAL A 2 -11.05 -6.25 -1.39
CA VAL A 2 -10.07 -6.38 -0.27
C VAL A 2 -10.35 -7.58 0.64
N ILE A 3 -11.61 -7.82 1.00
CA ILE A 3 -12.00 -8.98 1.81
C ILE A 3 -11.70 -10.31 1.09
N GLN A 4 -11.97 -10.38 -0.22
CA GLN A 4 -11.70 -11.60 -1.00
C GLN A 4 -10.20 -11.88 -1.06
N VAL A 5 -9.37 -10.87 -1.29
CA VAL A 5 -7.92 -11.03 -1.27
C VAL A 5 -7.46 -11.46 0.13
N ALA A 6 -7.94 -10.81 1.18
CA ALA A 6 -7.60 -11.15 2.56
C ALA A 6 -7.95 -12.60 2.95
N GLN A 7 -9.05 -13.15 2.42
CA GLN A 7 -9.44 -14.54 2.65
C GLN A 7 -8.42 -15.56 2.10
N HIS A 8 -7.63 -15.20 1.08
CA HIS A 8 -6.56 -16.06 0.57
C HIS A 8 -5.32 -16.08 1.49
N PHE A 9 -5.23 -15.16 2.45
CA PHE A 9 -4.15 -15.05 3.42
C PHE A 9 -4.66 -15.29 4.85
N ALA A 10 -5.51 -16.31 5.02
CA ALA A 10 -6.12 -16.64 6.30
C ALA A 10 -5.06 -16.89 7.40
N GLY A 11 -5.25 -16.28 8.57
CA GLY A 11 -4.36 -16.42 9.72
C GLY A 11 -3.15 -15.47 9.75
N VAL A 12 -3.01 -14.59 8.74
CA VAL A 12 -1.95 -13.58 8.68
C VAL A 12 -2.50 -12.20 9.04
N ASP A 13 -1.73 -11.40 9.78
CA ASP A 13 -2.05 -10.00 10.03
C ASP A 13 -1.87 -9.17 8.74
N ILE A 14 -2.95 -8.52 8.30
CA ILE A 14 -3.02 -7.72 7.07
C ILE A 14 -3.07 -6.25 7.42
N ILE A 15 -2.10 -5.48 6.95
CA ILE A 15 -2.08 -4.02 7.06
C ILE A 15 -2.55 -3.40 5.74
N ILE A 16 -3.65 -2.67 5.80
CA ILE A 16 -4.19 -1.92 4.67
C ILE A 16 -3.63 -0.50 4.74
N VAL A 17 -2.83 -0.15 3.74
CA VAL A 17 -2.24 1.19 3.61
C VAL A 17 -3.10 2.03 2.67
N CYS A 18 -3.59 3.17 3.13
CA CYS A 18 -4.42 4.04 2.30
C CYS A 18 -4.13 5.53 2.54
N ASP A 19 -4.67 6.37 1.64
CA ASP A 19 -4.57 7.81 1.79
C ASP A 19 -5.46 8.34 2.94
N SER A 20 -5.42 9.65 3.17
CA SER A 20 -6.24 10.29 4.21
C SER A 20 -7.75 10.29 3.92
N TRP A 21 -8.17 10.03 2.68
CA TRP A 21 -9.59 9.93 2.34
C TRP A 21 -10.17 8.63 2.90
N PHE A 22 -9.46 7.51 2.72
CA PHE A 22 -9.91 6.18 3.14
C PHE A 22 -9.57 5.81 4.60
N GLY A 23 -8.76 6.63 5.29
CA GLY A 23 -8.36 6.48 6.70
C GLY A 23 -9.48 6.66 7.73
N ASN A 24 -10.69 6.16 7.45
CA ASN A 24 -11.89 6.41 8.24
C ASN A 24 -12.69 5.13 8.52
N ASN A 25 -13.73 5.24 9.34
CA ASN A 25 -14.48 4.09 9.82
C ASN A 25 -15.44 3.48 8.79
N GLY A 26 -15.72 4.18 7.68
CA GLY A 26 -16.46 3.64 6.54
C GLY A 26 -15.70 2.50 5.87
N LEU A 27 -14.36 2.58 5.78
CA LEU A 27 -13.53 1.47 5.33
C LEU A 27 -13.20 0.49 6.48
N PHE A 28 -12.78 1.02 7.63
CA PHE A 28 -12.27 0.18 8.72
C PHE A 28 -13.33 -0.74 9.35
N LYS A 29 -14.55 -0.23 9.60
CA LYS A 29 -15.59 -1.02 10.29
C LYS A 29 -16.01 -2.27 9.49
N PRO A 30 -16.36 -2.19 8.18
CA PRO A 30 -16.70 -3.39 7.41
C PRO A 30 -15.57 -4.42 7.37
N LEU A 31 -14.32 -3.97 7.23
CA LEU A 31 -13.16 -4.85 7.23
C LEU A 31 -13.00 -5.56 8.56
N ARG A 32 -13.06 -4.83 9.68
CA ARG A 32 -12.96 -5.39 11.03
C ARG A 32 -14.10 -6.36 11.33
N THR A 33 -15.31 -6.09 10.85
CA THR A 33 -16.47 -6.99 11.01
C THR A 33 -16.28 -8.32 10.28
N LYS A 34 -15.61 -8.32 9.11
CA LYS A 34 -15.44 -9.54 8.29
C LYS A 34 -14.15 -10.29 8.57
N LEU A 35 -13.06 -9.59 8.90
CA LEU A 35 -11.72 -10.16 9.06
C LEU A 35 -11.26 -10.18 10.54
N GLY A 36 -12.06 -9.64 11.45
CA GLY A 36 -11.76 -9.65 12.87
C GLY A 36 -10.50 -8.86 13.22
N ASN A 37 -9.69 -9.40 14.13
CA ASN A 37 -8.53 -8.69 14.66
C ASN A 37 -7.31 -8.68 13.74
N PHE A 38 -7.31 -9.50 12.69
CA PHE A 38 -6.21 -9.68 11.74
C PHE A 38 -6.08 -8.54 10.72
N VAL A 39 -6.99 -7.55 10.72
CA VAL A 39 -6.93 -6.42 9.79
C VAL A 39 -6.60 -5.12 10.51
N HIS A 40 -5.55 -4.46 10.03
CA HIS A 40 -5.07 -3.18 10.53
C HIS A 40 -5.12 -2.12 9.43
N LEU A 41 -5.25 -0.86 9.84
CA LEU A 41 -5.30 0.29 8.96
C LEU A 41 -4.10 1.19 9.23
N LEU A 42 -3.37 1.54 8.17
CA LEU A 42 -2.28 2.49 8.17
C LEU A 42 -2.63 3.63 7.20
N SER A 43 -2.78 4.86 7.71
CA SER A 43 -3.21 5.98 6.89
C SER A 43 -2.75 7.32 7.46
N ARG A 44 -2.97 8.41 6.71
CA ARG A 44 -2.64 9.78 7.11
C ARG A 44 -3.84 10.44 7.79
N LEU A 45 -3.58 11.13 8.90
CA LEU A 45 -4.55 12.01 9.56
C LEU A 45 -4.62 13.38 8.90
N ARG A 46 -5.82 13.96 8.87
CA ARG A 46 -6.01 15.37 8.51
C ARG A 46 -5.54 16.27 9.65
N SER A 47 -5.03 17.45 9.32
CA SER A 47 -4.49 18.41 10.29
C SER A 47 -5.49 18.82 11.38
N ASN A 48 -6.77 18.91 11.03
CA ASN A 48 -7.87 19.25 11.94
C ASN A 48 -8.43 18.04 12.72
N THR A 49 -7.85 16.85 12.60
CA THR A 49 -8.34 15.67 13.32
C THR A 49 -8.08 15.83 14.81
N VAL A 50 -9.13 15.75 15.63
CA VAL A 50 -9.04 15.86 17.10
C VAL A 50 -8.64 14.52 17.71
N LEU A 51 -7.64 14.56 18.59
CA LEU A 51 -7.10 13.42 19.31
C LEU A 51 -7.56 13.41 20.76
N TYR A 52 -7.75 12.21 21.30
CA TYR A 52 -8.16 11.99 22.69
C TYR A 52 -7.16 11.08 23.39
N SER A 53 -6.97 11.26 24.69
CA SER A 53 -6.17 10.33 25.47
C SER A 53 -6.88 8.98 25.57
N ILE A 54 -6.10 7.93 25.88
CA ILE A 54 -6.68 6.63 26.27
C ILE A 54 -7.52 6.85 27.54
N PRO A 55 -8.74 6.30 27.64
CA PRO A 55 -9.53 6.39 28.86
C PRO A 55 -8.77 5.70 30.01
N LYS A 56 -8.69 6.37 31.17
CA LYS A 56 -8.10 5.77 32.37
C LYS A 56 -8.97 4.60 32.81
N ILE A 57 -8.40 3.39 32.85
CA ILE A 57 -9.08 2.19 33.34
C ILE A 57 -9.41 2.42 34.83
N GLY A 58 -10.69 2.35 35.21
CA GLY A 58 -11.14 2.43 36.61
C GLY A 58 -11.76 3.76 37.08
N SER A 59 -11.91 4.78 36.23
CA SER A 59 -12.36 6.11 36.70
C SER A 59 -13.88 6.28 36.96
N SER A 60 -14.68 5.22 36.96
CA SER A 60 -16.09 5.34 37.36
C SER A 60 -16.60 4.11 38.11
N LYS A 61 -16.65 4.20 39.44
CA LYS A 61 -17.59 3.43 40.29
C LYS A 61 -19.04 3.92 40.17
N LYS A 62 -19.30 4.89 39.27
CA LYS A 62 -20.62 5.47 39.05
C LYS A 62 -21.45 4.55 38.15
N PRO A 63 -22.76 4.40 38.39
CA PRO A 63 -23.65 3.69 37.48
C PRO A 63 -23.56 4.27 36.06
N GLY A 64 -23.41 3.41 35.05
CA GLY A 64 -23.46 3.80 33.64
C GLY A 64 -22.38 3.18 32.75
N ARG A 65 -22.49 3.46 31.44
CA ARG A 65 -21.54 2.95 30.43
C ARG A 65 -20.14 3.54 30.65
N PRO A 66 -19.07 2.71 30.71
CA PRO A 66 -17.70 3.20 30.83
C PRO A 66 -17.33 4.23 29.75
N LYS A 67 -16.52 5.23 30.13
CA LYS A 67 -16.04 6.25 29.19
C LYS A 67 -15.19 5.61 28.09
N LYS A 68 -15.57 5.83 26.83
CA LYS A 68 -14.85 5.32 25.65
C LYS A 68 -13.63 6.16 25.25
N TYR A 69 -13.60 7.43 25.64
CA TYR A 69 -12.54 8.38 25.29
C TYR A 69 -12.05 9.08 26.56
N GLY A 70 -10.75 9.36 26.62
CA GLY A 70 -10.16 10.17 27.68
C GLY A 70 -10.30 11.68 27.42
N SER A 71 -9.38 12.47 27.95
CA SER A 71 -9.38 13.93 27.75
C SER A 71 -9.09 14.28 26.29
N ARG A 72 -9.65 15.40 25.83
CA ARG A 72 -9.29 15.98 24.53
C ARG A 72 -7.84 16.47 24.62
N LEU A 73 -6.99 16.02 23.71
CA LEU A 73 -5.58 16.43 23.64
C LEU A 73 -5.41 17.68 22.77
N GLY A 74 -6.14 17.75 21.65
CA GLY A 74 -6.04 18.84 20.68
C GLY A 74 -6.24 18.34 19.26
N SER A 75 -6.12 19.23 18.27
CA SER A 75 -6.04 18.87 16.86
C SER A 75 -4.66 18.30 16.50
N CYS A 76 -4.53 17.53 15.42
CA CYS A 76 -3.24 17.01 14.96
C CYS A 76 -2.22 18.13 14.71
N ALA A 77 -2.68 19.31 14.27
CA ALA A 77 -1.85 20.48 14.06
C ALA A 77 -1.34 21.09 15.37
N GLU A 78 -2.21 21.26 16.37
CA GLU A 78 -1.82 21.69 17.72
C GLU A 78 -0.80 20.72 18.31
N MET A 79 -1.05 19.42 18.22
CA MET A 79 -0.14 18.40 18.72
C MET A 79 1.18 18.38 17.96
N ALA A 80 1.18 18.61 16.64
CA ALA A 80 2.41 18.68 15.86
C ALA A 80 3.32 19.83 16.32
N ALA A 81 2.74 21.01 16.60
CA ALA A 81 3.50 22.15 17.12
C ALA A 81 4.08 21.85 18.52
N ALA A 82 3.30 21.22 19.40
CA ALA A 82 3.75 20.86 20.75
C ALA A 82 4.84 19.77 20.74
N PHE A 83 4.79 18.83 19.79
CA PHE A 83 5.67 17.66 19.78
C PHE A 83 6.95 17.82 18.97
N MET A 84 7.09 18.91 18.23
CA MET A 84 8.29 19.15 17.41
C MET A 84 9.58 19.12 18.25
N ALA A 85 9.55 19.68 19.46
CA ALA A 85 10.71 19.71 20.37
C ALA A 85 11.07 18.34 20.97
N TYR A 86 10.14 17.37 20.95
CA TYR A 86 10.32 16.03 21.51
C TYR A 86 10.60 14.99 20.42
N ALA A 87 10.78 15.41 19.17
CA ALA A 87 11.03 14.51 18.06
C ALA A 87 12.43 13.87 18.17
N SER A 88 12.52 12.58 17.87
CA SER A 88 13.77 11.84 17.76
C SER A 88 14.08 11.54 16.30
N THR A 89 15.35 11.36 15.97
CA THR A 89 15.79 10.97 14.63
C THR A 89 15.69 9.46 14.46
N TYR A 90 15.06 9.03 13.37
CA TYR A 90 14.91 7.63 12.99
C TYR A 90 15.57 7.38 11.64
N HIS A 91 16.18 6.21 11.49
CA HIS A 91 16.81 5.78 10.25
C HIS A 91 15.88 4.83 9.50
N VAL A 92 15.37 5.26 8.34
CA VAL A 92 14.32 4.54 7.59
C VAL A 92 14.69 4.33 6.13
N PHE A 93 14.28 3.20 5.56
CA PHE A 93 14.48 2.88 4.16
C PHE A 93 13.32 3.39 3.29
N LEU A 94 13.53 4.51 2.61
CA LEU A 94 12.51 5.17 1.79
C LEU A 94 12.98 5.32 0.34
N TYR A 95 12.15 4.81 -0.58
CA TYR A 95 12.37 4.95 -2.02
C TYR A 95 13.74 4.44 -2.49
N GLY A 96 14.16 3.30 -1.93
CA GLY A 96 15.41 2.63 -2.31
C GLY A 96 16.67 3.20 -1.65
N LYS A 97 16.55 4.09 -0.66
CA LYS A 97 17.67 4.67 0.08
C LYS A 97 17.34 4.83 1.56
N TYR A 98 18.33 4.64 2.41
CA TYR A 98 18.23 5.03 3.81
C TYR A 98 18.20 6.54 3.96
N ARG A 99 17.35 7.03 4.88
CA ARG A 99 17.16 8.44 5.18
C ARG A 99 16.93 8.63 6.67
N GLU A 100 17.44 9.73 7.18
CA GLU A 100 17.11 10.21 8.51
C GLU A 100 15.82 11.01 8.50
N VAL A 101 14.94 10.71 9.44
CA VAL A 101 13.63 11.33 9.57
C VAL A 101 13.38 11.66 11.03
N ASN A 102 13.03 12.91 11.32
CA ASN A 102 12.63 13.31 12.68
C ASN A 102 11.15 12.98 12.89
N ALA A 103 10.86 12.23 13.95
CA ALA A 103 9.49 11.85 14.26
C ALA A 103 9.20 11.81 15.76
N TYR A 104 7.94 11.98 16.10
CA TYR A 104 7.42 11.72 17.44
C TYR A 104 6.24 10.77 17.33
N SER A 105 6.08 9.87 18.31
CA SER A 105 4.97 8.93 18.31
C SER A 105 4.22 8.92 19.64
N GLN A 106 2.91 8.74 19.57
CA GLN A 106 2.06 8.61 20.75
C GLN A 106 0.88 7.69 20.45
N ILE A 107 0.48 6.90 21.45
CA ILE A 107 -0.76 6.13 21.38
C ILE A 107 -1.91 7.00 21.88
N VAL A 108 -2.93 7.16 21.03
CA VAL A 108 -4.09 8.01 21.29
C VAL A 108 -5.37 7.28 20.88
N MET A 109 -6.49 7.80 21.34
CA MET A 109 -7.81 7.32 20.98
C MET A 109 -8.39 8.16 19.83
N LEU A 110 -8.70 7.53 18.69
CA LEU A 110 -9.36 8.22 17.57
C LEU A 110 -10.88 8.07 17.66
N LYS A 111 -11.59 9.20 17.65
CA LYS A 111 -13.07 9.21 17.66
C LYS A 111 -13.67 8.69 16.36
N THR A 112 -13.00 8.91 15.23
CA THR A 112 -13.44 8.46 13.90
C THR A 112 -13.49 6.94 13.84
N LEU A 113 -12.37 6.26 14.16
CA LEU A 113 -12.25 4.79 14.13
C LEU A 113 -12.77 4.11 15.40
N LYS A 114 -12.89 4.86 16.50
CA LYS A 114 -13.37 4.37 17.79
C LYS A 114 -12.49 3.25 18.39
N CYS A 115 -11.18 3.26 18.07
CA CYS A 115 -10.14 2.37 18.59
C CYS A 115 -8.86 3.17 18.96
N PRO A 116 -7.97 2.60 19.80
CA PRO A 116 -6.64 3.16 20.01
C PRO A 116 -5.79 2.99 18.75
N VAL A 117 -4.95 3.98 18.48
CA VAL A 117 -4.01 3.99 17.36
C VAL A 117 -2.68 4.56 17.81
N ARG A 118 -1.60 4.13 17.17
CA ARG A 118 -0.30 4.80 17.26
C ARG A 118 -0.26 5.88 16.19
N VAL A 119 -0.15 7.14 16.59
CA VAL A 119 0.09 8.26 15.67
C VAL A 119 1.57 8.58 15.67
N VAL A 120 2.12 8.74 14.47
CA VAL A 120 3.50 9.14 14.19
C VAL A 120 3.46 10.47 13.46
N TRP A 121 3.96 11.52 14.10
CA TRP A 121 4.21 12.80 13.45
C TRP A 121 5.61 12.77 12.87
N VAL A 122 5.72 12.92 11.57
CA VAL A 122 6.98 13.06 10.86
C VAL A 122 7.20 14.53 10.52
N PHE A 123 8.32 15.07 11.01
CA PHE A 123 8.70 16.47 10.83
C PHE A 123 9.74 16.61 9.71
N ARG A 124 9.52 17.59 8.85
CA ARG A 124 10.46 18.06 7.81
C ARG A 124 10.77 19.54 8.08
N LYS A 125 11.72 20.10 7.33
CA LYS A 125 12.19 21.49 7.50
C LYS A 125 11.06 22.53 7.62
N THR A 126 10.00 22.40 6.81
CA THR A 126 8.90 23.39 6.75
C THR A 126 7.51 22.78 6.88
N GLN A 127 7.41 21.45 7.01
CA GLN A 127 6.15 20.72 6.92
C GLN A 127 6.17 19.53 7.85
N TRP A 128 4.98 19.04 8.19
CA TRP A 128 4.81 17.81 8.95
C TRP A 128 3.70 16.97 8.35
N ILE A 129 3.74 15.67 8.62
CA ILE A 129 2.65 14.74 8.32
C ILE A 129 2.34 13.92 9.58
N ALA A 130 1.08 13.64 9.83
CA ALA A 130 0.65 12.69 10.87
C ALA A 130 0.13 11.43 10.19
N ILE A 131 0.78 10.31 10.49
CA ILE A 131 0.40 8.97 10.03
C ILE A 131 -0.12 8.22 11.26
N PHE A 132 -1.11 7.36 11.11
CA PHE A 132 -1.60 6.51 12.19
C PHE A 132 -1.65 5.05 11.77
N SER A 133 -1.41 4.15 12.73
CA SER A 133 -1.63 2.72 12.59
C SER A 133 -2.57 2.21 13.67
N THR A 134 -3.52 1.35 13.31
CA THR A 134 -4.30 0.57 14.28
C THR A 134 -3.55 -0.67 14.77
N ASP A 135 -2.42 -1.03 14.16
CA ASP A 135 -1.48 -2.00 14.73
C ASP A 135 -0.53 -1.27 15.69
N LEU A 136 -0.66 -1.58 16.98
CA LEU A 136 0.15 -0.98 18.04
C LEU A 136 1.51 -1.66 18.19
N LYS A 137 1.75 -2.80 17.53
CA LYS A 137 3.01 -3.53 17.57
C LYS A 137 4.05 -2.94 16.63
N LEU A 138 3.63 -2.24 15.57
CA LEU A 138 4.54 -1.65 14.59
C LEU A 138 5.46 -0.60 15.22
N SER A 139 6.73 -0.65 14.84
CA SER A 139 7.70 0.38 15.17
C SER A 139 7.42 1.69 14.43
N VAL A 140 8.06 2.78 14.85
CA VAL A 140 7.92 4.09 14.20
C VAL A 140 8.46 4.02 12.76
N GLU A 141 9.60 3.35 12.58
CA GLU A 141 10.26 3.09 11.31
C GLU A 141 9.34 2.32 10.36
N GLN A 142 8.77 1.20 10.81
CA GLN A 142 7.86 0.39 10.01
C GLN A 142 6.63 1.18 9.55
N ILE A 143 6.04 2.00 10.44
CA ILE A 143 4.90 2.86 10.08
C ILE A 143 5.28 3.84 8.97
N ILE A 144 6.47 4.45 9.06
CA ILE A 144 6.96 5.42 8.07
C ILE A 144 7.27 4.70 6.74
N GLU A 145 7.94 3.56 6.78
CA GLU A 145 8.33 2.79 5.60
C GLU A 145 7.13 2.20 4.86
N TYR A 146 6.22 1.56 5.58
CA TYR A 146 5.00 0.98 5.00
C TYR A 146 4.10 2.06 4.40
N TYR A 147 3.97 3.22 5.06
CA TYR A 147 3.23 4.34 4.49
C TYR A 147 3.96 4.94 3.29
N GLY A 148 5.29 5.01 3.31
CA GLY A 148 6.12 5.45 2.18
C GLY A 148 5.97 4.55 0.95
N ALA A 149 5.85 3.23 1.16
CA ALA A 149 5.63 2.24 0.10
C ALA A 149 4.31 2.44 -0.66
N ARG A 150 3.33 3.15 -0.08
CA ARG A 150 2.06 3.51 -0.73
C ARG A 150 2.27 4.16 -2.11
N TRP A 151 3.32 4.99 -2.27
CA TRP A 151 3.64 5.70 -3.52
C TRP A 151 3.90 4.75 -4.71
N LYS A 152 4.17 3.46 -4.45
CA LYS A 152 4.31 2.45 -5.51
C LYS A 152 3.02 2.28 -6.32
N ILE A 153 1.84 2.53 -5.73
CA ILE A 153 0.56 2.45 -6.45
C ILE A 153 0.49 3.53 -7.54
N GLU A 154 0.93 4.75 -7.24
CA GLU A 154 1.00 5.86 -8.20
C GLU A 154 1.96 5.54 -9.35
N SER A 155 3.07 4.88 -9.04
CA SER A 155 4.02 4.39 -10.06
C SER A 155 3.36 3.31 -10.93
N GLY A 156 2.67 2.34 -10.33
CA GLY A 156 1.90 1.32 -11.06
C GLY A 156 0.81 1.91 -11.95
N PHE A 157 0.09 2.94 -11.50
CA PHE A 157 -0.89 3.62 -12.36
C PHE A 157 -0.24 4.34 -13.54
N LYS A 158 0.94 4.93 -13.35
CA LYS A 158 1.70 5.52 -14.45
C LYS A 158 2.11 4.44 -15.46
N GLU A 159 2.63 3.32 -15.00
CA GLU A 159 3.06 2.20 -15.85
C GLU A 159 1.89 1.61 -16.66
N ILE A 160 0.75 1.35 -16.01
CA ILE A 160 -0.45 0.84 -16.68
C ILE A 160 -0.95 1.80 -17.75
N LYS A 161 -0.97 3.11 -17.47
CA LYS A 161 -1.48 4.12 -18.41
C LYS A 161 -0.49 4.41 -19.55
N GLN A 162 0.77 4.64 -19.22
CA GLN A 162 1.77 5.16 -20.16
C GLN A 162 2.57 4.06 -20.85
N ASP A 163 3.09 3.08 -20.09
CA ASP A 163 3.98 2.05 -20.60
C ASP A 163 3.23 0.89 -21.25
N ILE A 164 2.15 0.43 -20.62
CA ILE A 164 1.24 -0.56 -21.21
C ILE A 164 0.27 0.10 -22.21
N GLY A 165 -0.12 1.34 -21.96
CA GLY A 165 -0.94 2.11 -22.89
C GLY A 165 -2.44 1.96 -22.68
N SER A 166 -2.91 1.61 -21.48
CA SER A 166 -4.35 1.40 -21.23
C SER A 166 -5.22 2.62 -21.52
N SER A 167 -4.65 3.83 -21.43
CA SER A 167 -5.33 5.09 -21.75
C SER A 167 -5.35 5.42 -23.24
N LYS A 168 -4.69 4.62 -24.09
CA LYS A 168 -4.63 4.81 -25.55
C LYS A 168 -5.67 3.99 -26.31
N SER A 169 -6.42 3.13 -25.62
CA SER A 169 -7.49 2.37 -26.25
C SER A 169 -8.57 3.30 -26.80
N GLN A 170 -8.98 3.04 -28.05
CA GLN A 170 -10.08 3.75 -28.72
C GLN A 170 -11.37 2.90 -28.77
N THR A 171 -11.44 1.81 -27.99
CA THR A 171 -12.63 0.96 -27.91
C THR A 171 -13.81 1.75 -27.36
N ARG A 172 -14.97 1.69 -28.03
CA ARG A 172 -16.19 2.41 -27.63
C ARG A 172 -17.24 1.52 -26.96
N ASN A 173 -17.10 0.20 -27.05
CA ASN A 173 -17.99 -0.76 -26.38
C ASN A 173 -17.57 -0.91 -24.91
N ALA A 174 -18.53 -0.82 -23.98
CA ALA A 174 -18.28 -0.90 -22.53
C ALA A 174 -17.53 -2.18 -22.11
N GLN A 175 -17.91 -3.34 -22.67
CA GLN A 175 -17.25 -4.61 -22.38
C GLN A 175 -15.82 -4.61 -22.90
N ALA A 176 -15.60 -4.07 -24.12
CA ALA A 176 -14.27 -3.98 -24.70
C ALA A 176 -13.35 -3.05 -23.88
N VAL A 177 -13.89 -1.95 -23.35
CA VAL A 177 -13.16 -1.03 -22.45
C VAL A 177 -12.75 -1.76 -21.17
N ILE A 178 -13.68 -2.46 -20.51
CA ILE A 178 -13.39 -3.21 -19.27
C ILE A 178 -12.35 -4.31 -19.53
N ASN A 179 -12.52 -5.08 -20.60
CA ASN A 179 -11.59 -6.15 -20.97
C ASN A 179 -10.18 -5.61 -21.24
N HIS A 180 -10.06 -4.48 -21.94
CA HIS A 180 -8.76 -3.87 -22.23
C HIS A 180 -8.04 -3.41 -20.95
N ILE A 181 -8.77 -2.80 -20.00
CA ILE A 181 -8.21 -2.39 -18.71
C ILE A 181 -7.75 -3.61 -17.91
N ASN A 182 -8.60 -4.65 -17.81
CA ASN A 182 -8.27 -5.88 -17.09
C ASN A 182 -7.03 -6.55 -17.69
N PHE A 183 -6.95 -6.64 -19.02
CA PHE A 183 -5.79 -7.18 -19.71
C PHE A 183 -4.52 -6.35 -19.44
N SER A 184 -4.63 -5.03 -19.43
CA SER A 184 -3.51 -4.13 -19.11
C SER A 184 -2.99 -4.32 -17.69
N ILE A 185 -3.89 -4.48 -16.71
CA ILE A 185 -3.53 -4.73 -15.31
C ILE A 185 -2.88 -6.11 -15.16
N MET A 186 -3.43 -7.14 -15.82
CA MET A 186 -2.86 -8.48 -15.84
C MET A 186 -1.44 -8.48 -16.44
N ALA A 187 -1.26 -7.84 -17.59
CA ALA A 187 0.05 -7.73 -18.25
C ALA A 187 1.07 -7.04 -17.35
N ALA A 188 0.71 -5.90 -16.74
CA ALA A 188 1.59 -5.21 -15.79
C ALA A 188 1.97 -6.09 -14.59
N THR A 189 1.01 -6.86 -14.07
CA THR A 189 1.24 -7.78 -12.94
C THR A 189 2.21 -8.88 -13.33
N ILE A 190 2.03 -9.52 -14.49
CA ILE A 190 2.92 -10.58 -14.98
C ILE A 190 4.34 -10.05 -15.20
N ILE A 191 4.49 -8.86 -15.77
CA ILE A 191 5.80 -8.22 -15.97
C ILE A 191 6.50 -8.01 -14.62
N TRP A 192 5.79 -7.53 -13.60
CA TRP A 192 6.39 -7.35 -12.28
C TRP A 192 6.73 -8.68 -11.58
N ILE A 193 5.90 -9.72 -11.74
CA ILE A 193 6.21 -11.07 -11.23
C ILE A 193 7.48 -11.60 -11.91
N TYR A 194 7.60 -11.44 -13.22
CA TYR A 194 8.82 -11.77 -13.97
C TYR A 194 10.02 -11.01 -13.42
N GLY A 195 9.91 -9.68 -13.27
CA GLY A 195 10.98 -8.86 -12.72
C GLY A 195 11.39 -9.25 -11.30
N SER A 196 10.45 -9.67 -10.44
CA SER A 196 10.76 -10.14 -9.08
C SER A 196 11.52 -11.47 -9.04
N ARG A 197 11.51 -12.23 -10.13
CA ARG A 197 12.21 -13.52 -10.27
C ARG A 197 13.58 -13.39 -10.95
N LEU A 198 13.93 -12.19 -11.43
CA LEU A 198 15.24 -11.96 -12.00
C LEU A 198 16.29 -11.90 -10.88
N GLU A 199 17.26 -12.81 -10.94
CA GLU A 199 18.40 -12.81 -10.02
C GLU A 199 19.34 -11.63 -10.29
N ASN A 200 19.43 -11.21 -11.56
CA ASN A 200 20.31 -10.15 -12.02
C ASN A 200 19.53 -8.93 -12.51
N ILE A 201 20.08 -7.75 -12.27
CA ILE A 201 19.52 -6.50 -12.78
C ILE A 201 19.64 -6.52 -14.31
N PRO A 202 18.54 -6.39 -15.05
CA PRO A 202 18.57 -6.46 -16.49
C PRO A 202 19.32 -5.29 -17.13
N GLU A 203 19.85 -5.52 -18.33
CA GLU A 203 20.49 -4.47 -19.12
C GLU A 203 19.49 -3.36 -19.48
N ARG A 204 19.87 -2.12 -19.16
CA ARG A 204 19.03 -0.95 -19.39
C ARG A 204 19.23 -0.40 -20.78
N ARG A 205 18.12 0.04 -21.39
CA ARG A 205 18.17 0.85 -22.62
C ARG A 205 18.80 2.23 -22.38
N HIS A 206 18.63 2.79 -21.18
CA HIS A 206 19.24 4.07 -20.78
C HIS A 206 19.96 3.93 -19.43
N LYS A 207 21.30 4.00 -19.46
CA LYS A 207 22.13 3.98 -18.24
C LYS A 207 22.05 5.33 -17.52
N VAL A 208 21.31 5.37 -16.41
CA VAL A 208 21.31 6.52 -15.49
C VAL A 208 22.35 6.28 -14.39
N LYS A 209 23.34 7.18 -14.29
CA LYS A 209 24.38 7.12 -13.24
C LYS A 209 23.74 7.08 -11.84
N GLY A 210 24.20 6.15 -10.99
CA GLY A 210 23.82 6.07 -9.57
C GLY A 210 22.46 5.41 -9.25
N ARG A 211 21.80 4.77 -10.22
CA ARG A 211 20.62 3.92 -9.96
C ARG A 211 21.01 2.45 -10.03
N ASN A 212 20.76 1.71 -8.96
CA ASN A 212 20.99 0.25 -8.89
C ASN A 212 19.70 -0.57 -9.08
N SER A 213 18.56 0.06 -9.39
CA SER A 213 17.28 -0.61 -9.63
C SER A 213 16.83 -0.50 -11.09
N PHE A 214 16.24 -1.56 -11.65
CA PHE A 214 15.63 -1.52 -12.99
C PHE A 214 14.26 -0.84 -12.97
N ALA A 215 13.85 -0.31 -14.12
CA ALA A 215 12.52 0.27 -14.32
C ALA A 215 11.56 -0.74 -14.97
N PHE A 216 10.25 -0.50 -14.83
CA PHE A 216 9.23 -1.29 -15.52
C PHE A 216 9.43 -1.33 -17.04
N SER A 217 9.85 -0.20 -17.63
CA SER A 217 10.15 -0.12 -19.07
C SER A 217 11.30 -1.03 -19.51
N ASP A 218 12.28 -1.29 -18.64
CA ASP A 218 13.39 -2.19 -18.92
C ASP A 218 12.87 -3.64 -19.02
N LEU A 219 12.04 -4.07 -18.05
CA LEU A 219 11.41 -5.39 -18.08
C LEU A 219 10.52 -5.59 -19.32
N ARG A 220 9.68 -4.59 -19.62
CA ARG A 220 8.82 -4.62 -20.80
C ARG A 220 9.63 -4.75 -22.08
N HIS A 221 10.78 -4.08 -22.16
CA HIS A 221 11.66 -4.13 -23.31
C HIS A 221 12.30 -5.51 -23.50
N ILE A 222 12.74 -6.17 -22.41
CA ILE A 222 13.27 -7.54 -22.47
C ILE A 222 12.21 -8.49 -23.00
N ILE A 223 11.01 -8.44 -22.40
CA ILE A 223 9.90 -9.31 -22.80
C ILE A 223 9.53 -9.05 -24.27
N ALA A 224 9.48 -7.79 -24.70
CA ALA A 224 9.21 -7.44 -26.09
C ALA A 224 10.31 -7.93 -27.04
N LYS A 225 11.59 -7.83 -26.66
CA LYS A 225 12.71 -8.33 -27.45
C LYS A 225 12.63 -9.85 -27.61
N SER A 226 12.33 -10.57 -26.54
CA SER A 226 12.13 -12.03 -26.58
C SER A 226 10.90 -12.40 -27.42
N ALA A 227 9.80 -11.68 -27.30
CA ALA A 227 8.58 -11.90 -28.09
C ALA A 227 8.76 -11.66 -29.59
N LEU A 228 9.66 -10.74 -29.96
CA LEU A 228 9.97 -10.39 -31.35
C LEU A 228 11.17 -11.17 -31.91
N SER A 229 11.79 -12.06 -31.13
CA SER A 229 12.88 -12.90 -31.62
C SER A 229 12.34 -14.05 -32.47
N ASP A 230 13.06 -14.42 -33.53
CA ASP A 230 12.67 -15.53 -34.42
C ASP A 230 12.54 -16.86 -33.65
N ASP A 231 13.28 -16.99 -32.53
CA ASP A 231 13.25 -18.12 -31.61
C ASP A 231 12.09 -18.11 -30.60
N PHE A 232 11.17 -17.14 -30.65
CA PHE A 232 10.07 -17.04 -29.68
C PHE A 232 9.24 -18.33 -29.62
N HIS A 233 8.99 -18.95 -30.78
CA HIS A 233 8.32 -20.25 -30.86
C HIS A 233 9.13 -21.37 -30.20
N ALA A 234 10.47 -21.32 -30.23
CA ALA A 234 11.32 -22.27 -29.54
C ALA A 234 11.30 -22.03 -28.01
N VAL A 235 11.31 -20.77 -27.55
CA VAL A 235 11.25 -20.42 -26.11
C VAL A 235 9.91 -20.81 -25.48
N CYS A 236 8.79 -20.65 -26.20
CA CYS A 236 7.47 -21.06 -25.72
C CYS A 236 7.18 -22.57 -25.89
N ASN A 237 7.88 -23.26 -26.79
CA ASN A 237 7.74 -24.70 -27.02
C ASN A 237 8.90 -25.54 -26.44
N GLN A 238 9.77 -24.98 -25.58
CA GLN A 238 10.72 -25.78 -24.83
C GLN A 238 9.94 -26.65 -23.83
N ASP A 239 9.67 -27.87 -24.29
CA ASP A 239 9.14 -29.05 -23.62
C ASP A 239 8.70 -28.86 -22.17
N ASN A 240 7.45 -28.44 -22.03
CA ASN A 240 6.55 -29.20 -21.18
C ASN A 240 5.23 -29.30 -21.93
N LYS A 241 4.72 -30.52 -22.08
CA LYS A 241 3.31 -30.78 -22.40
C LYS A 241 2.45 -30.23 -21.26
N LEU A 242 2.37 -28.91 -21.11
CA LEU A 242 1.31 -28.27 -20.35
C LEU A 242 0.03 -28.63 -21.09
N PRO A 243 -0.95 -29.29 -20.45
CA PRO A 243 -2.21 -29.54 -21.11
C PRO A 243 -2.78 -28.17 -21.44
N ARG A 244 -2.79 -27.78 -22.72
CA ARG A 244 -3.28 -26.46 -23.21
C ARG A 244 -4.67 -26.11 -22.66
N LYS A 245 -5.44 -27.13 -22.23
CA LYS A 245 -6.71 -26.98 -21.51
C LYS A 245 -6.58 -26.25 -20.16
N SER A 246 -5.49 -26.47 -19.41
CA SER A 246 -5.30 -25.94 -18.05
C SER A 246 -5.21 -24.41 -17.97
N PHE A 247 -4.47 -23.75 -18.86
CA PHE A 247 -4.31 -22.28 -18.81
C PHE A 247 -5.58 -21.57 -19.32
N LEU A 248 -6.19 -22.07 -20.39
CA LEU A 248 -7.41 -21.49 -20.95
C LEU A 248 -8.61 -21.74 -20.01
N GLU A 249 -8.74 -22.92 -19.41
CA GLU A 249 -9.75 -23.21 -18.37
C GLU A 249 -9.52 -22.37 -17.11
N ALA A 250 -8.28 -22.15 -16.69
CA ALA A 250 -7.97 -21.27 -15.56
C ALA A 250 -8.36 -19.81 -15.86
N LEU A 251 -8.07 -19.31 -17.07
CA LEU A 251 -8.49 -17.98 -17.52
C LEU A 251 -10.01 -17.86 -17.62
N LEU A 252 -10.69 -18.87 -18.16
CA LEU A 252 -12.14 -18.89 -18.28
C LEU A 252 -12.83 -19.01 -16.91
N ARG A 253 -12.27 -19.75 -15.95
CA ARG A 253 -12.76 -19.82 -14.55
C ARG A 253 -12.58 -18.52 -13.78
N MET A 254 -11.67 -17.63 -14.18
CA MET A 254 -11.52 -16.31 -13.56
C MET A 254 -12.48 -15.26 -14.12
N VAL A 255 -13.09 -15.52 -15.28
CA VAL A 255 -13.98 -14.59 -16.00
C VAL A 255 -15.48 -14.99 -15.86
N GLY A 256 -15.76 -16.19 -15.34
CA GLY A 256 -17.11 -16.70 -15.03
C GLY A 256 -17.55 -16.43 -13.60
#